data_AF-A0A5N9CX51-F1
#
_entry.id   AF-A0A5N9CX51-F1
#
_cell.length_a   1.000
_cell.length_b   1.000
_cell.length_c   1.000
_cell.angle_alpha   90.00
_cell.angle_beta   90.00
_cell.angle_gamma   90.00
#
_symmetry.space_group_name_H-M   'P 1'
#
loop_
_entity.id
_entity.type
_entity.pdbx_description
1 polymer ?
#
loop_
_entity_poly.entity_id
_entity_poly.type
_entity_poly.pdbx_seq_one_letter_code
_entity_poly.pdbx_strand_id
1 'polypeptide(L)' 'MNPILDELKVFTGNGHPELAQSVCEYLDIPLGQA' A
#
# COMPACT_ATOMS: atom_id res chain seq x y z
N MET A 1 -8.35 15.69 5.97
CA MET A 1 -7.29 14.84 6.52
C MET A 1 -7.97 13.84 7.44
N ASN A 2 -8.04 12.57 7.03
CA ASN A 2 -8.64 11.49 7.82
C ASN A 2 -7.48 10.76 8.52
N PRO A 3 -7.22 11.02 9.81
CA PRO A 3 -5.98 10.61 10.47
C PRO A 3 -5.75 9.09 10.49
N ILE A 4 -6.81 8.28 10.35
CA ILE A 4 -6.72 6.82 10.30
C ILE A 4 -6.04 6.33 9.00
N LEU A 5 -6.22 7.03 7.87
CA LEU A 5 -5.59 6.66 6.60
C LEU A 5 -4.10 7.04 6.56
N ASP A 6 -3.71 8.12 7.25
CA ASP A 6 -2.32 8.56 7.32
C ASP A 6 -1.42 7.59 8.11
N GLU A 7 -2.01 6.75 8.98
CA GLU A 7 -1.31 5.72 9.74
C GLU A 7 -1.32 4.33 9.08
N LEU A 8 -2.11 4.13 8.02
CA LEU A 8 -2.22 2.85 7.33
C LEU A 8 -0.94 2.55 6.53
N LYS A 9 -0.33 1.39 6.78
CA LYS A 9 0.83 0.90 6.03
C LYS A 9 0.52 -0.42 5.35
N VAL A 10 0.87 -0.51 4.07
CA VAL A 10 0.75 -1.73 3.27
C VAL A 10 2.14 -2.23 2.91
N PHE A 11 2.34 -3.54 3.05
CA PHE A 11 3.55 -4.25 2.64
C PHE A 11 3.14 -5.48 1.83
N THR A 12 4.04 -5.97 1.00
CA THR A 12 3.80 -7.17 0.19
C THR A 12 4.98 -8.14 0.28
N GLY A 13 4.68 -9.43 0.16
CA GLY A 13 5.69 -10.48 -0.03
C GLY A 13 5.92 -10.78 -1.51
N ASN A 14 6.68 -11.83 -1.80
CA ASN A 14 7.07 -12.16 -3.18
C ASN A 14 5.99 -12.90 -4.00
N GLY A 15 4.81 -13.15 -3.43
CA GLY A 15 3.78 -13.96 -4.09
C GLY A 15 3.16 -13.28 -5.31
N HIS A 16 2.93 -11.96 -5.25
CA HIS A 16 2.39 -11.18 -6.37
C HIS A 16 2.60 -9.65 -6.17
N PRO A 17 3.84 -9.13 -6.28
CA PRO A 17 4.14 -7.71 -5.99
C PRO A 17 3.36 -6.71 -6.85
N GLU A 18 3.10 -7.06 -8.12
CA GLU A 18 2.41 -6.21 -9.10
C GLU A 18 0.95 -5.89 -8.71
N LEU A 19 0.28 -6.83 -8.05
CA LEU A 19 -1.10 -6.67 -7.57
C LEU A 19 -1.12 -5.73 -6.36
N ALA A 20 -0.17 -5.89 -5.44
CA ALA A 20 -0.05 -4.98 -4.30
C ALA A 20 0.22 -3.54 -4.75
N GLN A 21 1.07 -3.37 -5.76
CA GLN A 21 1.32 -2.07 -6.39
C GLN A 21 0.03 -1.46 -6.96
N SER A 22 -0.74 -2.23 -7.73
CA SER A 22 -2.01 -1.79 -8.33
C SER A 22 -3.06 -1.41 -7.28
N VAL A 23 -3.12 -2.14 -6.16
CA VAL A 23 -4.02 -1.84 -5.04
C VAL A 23 -3.61 -0.52 -4.35
N CYS A 24 -2.31 -0.32 -4.10
CA CYS A 24 -1.78 0.92 -3.51
C CYS A 24 -2.07 2.14 -4.40
N GLU A 25 -1.90 2.01 -5.72
CA GLU A 25 -2.24 3.06 -6.69
C GLU A 25 -3.74 3.40 -6.67
N TYR A 26 -4.62 2.40 -6.61
CA TYR A 26 -6.06 2.62 -6.52
C TYR A 26 -6.48 3.35 -5.23
N LEU A 27 -5.82 3.03 -4.11
CA LEU A 27 -6.11 3.61 -2.81
C LEU A 27 -5.42 4.97 -2.57
N ASP A 28 -4.57 5.43 -3.50
CA ASP A 28 -3.73 6.61 -3.37
C ASP A 28 -2.85 6.58 -2.10
N ILE A 29 -2.26 5.41 -1.82
CA ILE A 29 -1.34 5.20 -0.70
C ILE A 29 -0.02 4.60 -1.19
N PRO A 30 1.13 4.92 -0.56
CA PRO A 30 2.40 4.32 -0.94
C PRO A 30 2.52 2.87 -0.47
N LEU A 31 3.11 2.01 -1.31
CA LEU A 31 3.58 0.69 -0.89
C LEU A 31 4.83 0.86 -0.01
N GLY A 32 4.82 0.24 1.17
CA GLY A 32 5.95 0.31 2.11
C GLY A 32 7.20 -0.37 1.56
N GLN A 33 8.37 0.22 1.85
CA GLN A 33 9.68 -0.40 1.64
C GLN A 33 10.10 -1.15 2.90
N ALA A 34 10.66 -2.36 2.73
CA ALA A 34 11.16 -3.22 3.81
C ALA A 34 12.66 -3.02 4.03
#